data_AF-A0A2V5U6V7-F1
#
_entry.id   AF-A0A2V5U6V7-F1
#
_cell.length_a   1.000
_cell.length_b   1.000
_cell.length_c   1.000
_cell.angle_alpha   90.00
_cell.angle_beta   90.00
_cell.angle_gamma   90.00
#
_symmetry.space_group_name_H-M   'P 1'
#
loop_
_entity.id
_entity.type
_entity.pdbx_description
1 polymer ?
#
loop_
_entity_poly.entity_id
_entity_poly.type
_entity_poly.pdbx_seq_one_letter_code
_entity_poly.pdbx_strand_id
1 'polypeptide(L)'
;MSMPCFDELVASLSPNGENETWLWGQINKILPVKVGLRILYLLLIDSGESIELEQFRGRAADVVFAFGEMIREYEDKKGKKRDERISAGLPGGDEPFKSKSRYKNHFLAYMRKDGKLDGAMSLLKLVNMHKDTKARLLIGMTEAGSDFARLENPPIDLSDLDHSLSQKEVEFYLKHIQKSVPGEFQAIRWLLKTISSGVTAREEINKKLMGEMGSAWGASHAVIDTQRAGLTSRASELGLIRAFKNGVGLSVRYEVTTEGKAFLS
;
A
#
# COMPACT_ATOMS: atom_id res chain seq x y z
N MET A 1 -9.63 10.64 -24.32
CA MET A 1 -8.21 10.31 -24.04
C MET A 1 -8.20 9.11 -23.10
N SER A 2 -7.49 8.03 -23.44
CA SER A 2 -7.29 6.90 -22.53
C SER A 2 -6.47 7.38 -21.32
N MET A 3 -6.80 6.90 -20.12
CA MET A 3 -5.92 7.09 -18.97
C MET A 3 -4.55 6.48 -19.30
N PRO A 4 -3.43 7.18 -19.02
CA PRO A 4 -2.11 6.61 -19.21
C PRO A 4 -1.97 5.32 -18.38
N CYS A 5 -1.25 4.35 -18.95
CA CYS A 5 -0.93 3.12 -18.24
C CYS A 5 -0.03 3.44 -17.04
N PHE A 6 -0.15 2.70 -15.95
CA PHE A 6 0.74 2.84 -14.79
C PHE A 6 2.23 2.73 -15.17
N ASP A 7 2.53 1.96 -16.22
CA ASP A 7 3.88 1.82 -16.77
C ASP A 7 4.45 3.14 -17.32
N GLU A 8 3.58 3.98 -17.89
CA GLU A 8 3.92 5.32 -18.40
C GLU A 8 4.08 6.32 -17.25
N LEU A 9 3.25 6.18 -16.20
CA LEU A 9 3.33 6.97 -14.98
C LEU A 9 4.60 6.64 -14.19
N VAL A 10 4.90 5.39 -13.82
CA VAL A 10 6.12 5.05 -13.04
C VAL A 10 7.40 5.50 -13.74
N ALA A 11 7.48 5.36 -15.06
CA ALA A 11 8.60 5.84 -15.84
C ALA A 11 8.68 7.38 -15.94
N SER A 12 7.53 8.09 -15.88
CA SER A 12 7.48 9.56 -15.85
C SER A 12 7.58 10.15 -14.45
N LEU A 13 7.26 9.39 -13.40
CA LEU A 13 7.18 9.85 -12.01
C LEU A 13 8.56 10.08 -11.37
N SER A 14 9.67 9.71 -12.03
CA SER A 14 11.02 9.93 -11.51
C SER A 14 12.03 10.27 -12.62
N PRO A 15 12.70 11.43 -12.56
CA PRO A 15 13.92 11.67 -13.35
C PRO A 15 15.12 10.84 -12.87
N ASN A 16 15.00 10.15 -11.71
CA ASN A 16 16.07 9.47 -10.99
C ASN A 16 15.67 8.03 -10.58
N GLY A 17 15.44 7.14 -11.54
CA GLY A 17 15.33 5.69 -11.30
C GLY A 17 14.16 5.22 -10.41
N GLU A 18 13.93 3.90 -10.40
CA GLU A 18 12.79 3.25 -9.72
C GLU A 18 12.85 3.31 -8.18
N ASN A 19 14.05 3.51 -7.61
CA ASN A 19 14.23 3.57 -6.16
C ASN A 19 13.67 4.85 -5.53
N GLU A 20 13.52 5.92 -6.33
CA GLU A 20 13.00 7.22 -5.86
C GLU A 20 11.48 7.34 -6.05
N THR A 21 10.84 6.33 -6.65
CA THR A 21 9.40 6.34 -6.96
C THR A 21 8.54 6.12 -5.71
N TRP A 22 7.48 6.92 -5.56
CA TRP A 22 6.49 6.78 -4.49
C TRP A 22 5.61 5.55 -4.75
N LEU A 23 5.08 4.91 -3.70
CA LEU A 23 4.02 3.92 -3.94
C LEU A 23 2.80 4.63 -4.55
N TRP A 24 2.24 4.00 -5.58
CA TRP A 24 1.09 4.51 -6.28
C TRP A 24 -0.10 4.79 -5.36
N GLY A 25 -0.90 5.80 -5.71
CA GLY A 25 -2.08 6.19 -4.94
C GLY A 25 -3.13 5.10 -4.75
N GLN A 26 -3.19 4.10 -5.63
CA GLN A 26 -4.11 2.97 -5.45
C GLN A 26 -3.60 1.89 -4.49
N ILE A 27 -2.32 1.94 -4.11
CA ILE A 27 -1.75 1.15 -3.01
C ILE A 27 -2.02 1.95 -1.73
N ASN A 28 -3.27 1.99 -1.29
CA ASN A 28 -3.72 2.92 -0.25
C ASN A 28 -3.56 2.40 1.19
N LYS A 29 -3.20 1.13 1.37
CA LYS A 29 -3.06 0.45 2.67
C LYS A 29 -1.90 -0.54 2.67
N ILE A 30 -1.40 -0.88 3.86
CA ILE A 30 -0.31 -1.82 4.11
C ILE A 30 -0.85 -3.19 4.54
N LEU A 31 -1.98 -3.27 5.25
CA LEU A 31 -2.60 -4.55 5.62
C LEU A 31 -2.77 -5.52 4.43
N PRO A 32 -3.24 -5.11 3.22
CA PRO A 32 -3.35 -6.03 2.09
C PRO A 32 -2.00 -6.64 1.65
N VAL A 33 -0.89 -5.91 1.83
CA VAL A 33 0.49 -6.39 1.60
C VAL A 33 0.87 -7.39 2.67
N LYS A 34 0.59 -7.09 3.95
CA LYS A 34 0.87 -7.98 5.07
C LYS A 34 0.17 -9.33 4.91
N VAL A 35 -1.12 -9.33 4.56
CA VAL A 35 -1.89 -10.56 4.33
C VAL A 35 -1.30 -11.35 3.14
N GLY A 36 -0.97 -10.67 2.05
CA GLY A 36 -0.34 -11.30 0.88
C GLY A 36 1.01 -11.97 1.23
N LEU A 37 1.83 -11.30 2.03
CA LEU A 37 3.11 -11.84 2.52
C LEU A 37 2.92 -13.02 3.47
N ARG A 38 1.92 -12.98 4.37
CA ARG A 38 1.63 -14.13 5.26
C ARG A 38 1.20 -15.35 4.46
N ILE A 39 0.41 -15.17 3.41
CA ILE A 39 0.00 -16.28 2.52
C ILE A 39 1.20 -16.83 1.77
N LEU A 40 2.06 -15.97 1.21
CA LEU A 40 3.29 -16.42 0.55
C LEU A 40 4.19 -17.20 1.53
N TYR A 41 4.39 -16.67 2.74
CA TYR A 41 5.20 -17.31 3.77
C TYR A 41 4.72 -18.73 4.08
N LEU A 42 3.40 -18.93 4.24
CA LEU A 42 2.82 -20.25 4.49
C LEU A 42 3.00 -21.20 3.29
N LEU A 43 2.81 -20.71 2.06
CA LEU A 43 3.02 -21.54 0.87
C LEU A 43 4.48 -21.99 0.72
N LEU A 44 5.44 -21.15 1.09
CA LEU A 44 6.86 -21.45 1.04
C LEU A 44 7.31 -22.44 2.13
N ILE A 45 6.61 -22.52 3.26
CA ILE A 45 6.85 -23.59 4.25
C ILE A 45 6.63 -24.97 3.61
N ASP A 46 5.61 -25.09 2.76
CA ASP A 46 5.28 -26.35 2.08
C ASP A 46 6.11 -26.59 0.81
N SER A 47 6.44 -25.52 0.06
CA SER A 47 7.04 -25.62 -1.28
C SER A 47 8.55 -25.36 -1.35
N GLY A 48 9.19 -24.91 -0.26
CA GLY A 48 10.61 -24.54 -0.22
C GLY A 48 10.85 -23.06 -0.51
N GLU A 49 11.98 -22.72 -1.15
CA GLU A 49 12.43 -21.32 -1.26
C GLU A 49 11.59 -20.43 -2.20
N SER A 50 10.85 -21.03 -3.13
CA SER A 50 9.99 -20.30 -4.07
C SER A 50 8.80 -21.13 -4.57
N ILE A 51 7.81 -20.44 -5.13
CA ILE A 51 6.61 -21.03 -5.75
C ILE A 51 6.30 -20.31 -7.08
N GLU A 52 5.52 -20.93 -7.96
CA GLU A 52 5.08 -20.27 -9.18
C GLU A 52 4.23 -19.02 -8.86
N LEU A 53 4.56 -17.90 -9.53
CA LEU A 53 3.93 -16.61 -9.25
C LEU A 53 2.41 -16.64 -9.39
N GLU A 54 1.89 -17.19 -10.48
CA GLU A 54 0.43 -17.18 -10.73
C GLU A 54 -0.32 -18.12 -9.79
N GLN A 55 0.32 -19.22 -9.36
CA GLN A 55 -0.21 -20.08 -8.31
C GLN A 55 -0.37 -19.31 -6.99
N PHE A 56 0.67 -18.57 -6.57
CA PHE A 56 0.59 -17.68 -5.42
C PHE A 56 -0.49 -16.61 -5.59
N ARG A 57 -0.49 -15.87 -6.70
CA ARG A 57 -1.44 -14.76 -6.93
C ARG A 57 -2.89 -15.21 -6.94
N GLY A 58 -3.18 -16.38 -7.53
CA GLY A 58 -4.50 -17.00 -7.50
C GLY A 58 -4.93 -17.32 -6.07
N ARG A 59 -4.11 -18.09 -5.34
CA ARG A 59 -4.41 -18.50 -3.96
C ARG A 59 -4.58 -17.30 -3.03
N ALA A 60 -3.69 -16.32 -3.12
CA ALA A 60 -3.76 -15.12 -2.29
C ALA A 60 -5.05 -14.33 -2.55
N ALA A 61 -5.44 -14.13 -3.82
CA ALA A 61 -6.65 -13.38 -4.14
C ALA A 61 -7.93 -14.04 -3.58
N ASP A 62 -8.01 -15.37 -3.56
CA ASP A 62 -9.15 -16.09 -3.01
C ASP A 62 -9.21 -16.00 -1.48
N VAL A 63 -8.07 -16.25 -0.81
CA VAL A 63 -8.00 -16.18 0.66
C VAL A 63 -8.25 -14.77 1.16
N VAL A 64 -7.64 -13.75 0.54
CA VAL A 64 -7.82 -12.35 0.96
C VAL A 64 -9.25 -11.86 0.66
N PHE A 65 -9.92 -12.37 -0.37
CA PHE A 65 -11.33 -12.04 -0.61
C PHE A 65 -12.22 -12.53 0.54
N ALA A 66 -12.08 -13.80 0.94
CA ALA A 66 -12.85 -14.35 2.06
C ALA A 66 -12.53 -13.60 3.37
N PHE A 67 -11.26 -13.31 3.62
CA PHE A 67 -10.81 -12.53 4.78
C PHE A 67 -11.41 -11.11 4.77
N GLY A 68 -11.40 -10.45 3.62
CA GLY A 68 -11.98 -9.12 3.47
C GLY A 68 -13.48 -9.09 3.71
N GLU A 69 -14.23 -10.12 3.28
CA GLU A 69 -15.68 -10.20 3.50
C GLU A 69 -15.98 -10.34 4.99
N MET A 70 -15.24 -11.20 5.69
CA MET A 70 -15.35 -11.36 7.14
C MET A 70 -15.11 -10.04 7.90
N ILE A 71 -14.09 -9.27 7.51
CA ILE A 71 -13.83 -7.95 8.11
C ILE A 71 -14.97 -6.98 7.80
N ARG A 72 -15.45 -6.93 6.54
CA ARG A 72 -16.56 -6.03 6.16
C ARG A 72 -17.83 -6.32 6.96
N GLU A 73 -18.18 -7.58 7.15
CA GLU A 73 -19.33 -7.96 7.98
C GLU A 73 -19.20 -7.45 9.43
N TYR A 74 -18.00 -7.55 10.01
CA TYR A 74 -17.73 -6.98 11.33
C TYR A 74 -17.90 -5.46 11.34
N GLU A 75 -17.29 -4.78 10.36
CA GLU A 75 -17.34 -3.32 10.24
C GLU A 75 -18.76 -2.80 10.02
N ASP A 76 -19.57 -3.50 9.23
CA ASP A 76 -20.97 -3.18 8.98
C ASP A 76 -21.81 -3.33 10.25
N LYS A 77 -21.62 -4.43 11.01
CA LYS A 77 -22.29 -4.64 12.31
C LYS A 77 -21.91 -3.58 13.35
N LYS A 78 -20.69 -3.06 13.29
CA LYS A 78 -20.20 -1.97 14.15
C LYS A 78 -20.55 -0.58 13.64
N GLY A 79 -21.14 -0.45 12.45
CA GLY A 79 -21.46 0.84 11.84
C GLY A 79 -20.22 1.68 11.53
N LYS A 80 -19.06 1.06 11.25
CA LYS A 80 -17.81 1.78 10.98
C LYS A 80 -17.93 2.63 9.72
N LYS A 81 -17.49 3.88 9.84
CA LYS A 81 -17.42 4.82 8.71
C LYS A 81 -16.28 4.42 7.78
N ARG A 82 -16.37 4.85 6.51
CA ARG A 82 -15.42 4.48 5.45
C ARG A 82 -13.95 4.76 5.79
N ASP A 83 -13.68 5.83 6.53
CA ASP A 83 -12.34 6.24 6.99
C ASP A 83 -11.81 5.41 8.17
N GLU A 84 -12.69 4.71 8.89
CA GLU A 84 -12.36 3.83 10.02
C GLU A 84 -12.18 2.36 9.58
N ARG A 85 -12.49 2.04 8.32
CA ARG A 85 -12.45 0.67 7.80
C ARG A 85 -11.02 0.22 7.48
N ILE A 86 -10.62 -0.89 8.10
CA ILE A 86 -9.38 -1.61 7.78
C ILE A 86 -9.57 -2.50 6.55
N SER A 87 -10.82 -2.85 6.20
CA SER A 87 -11.11 -3.61 4.97
C SER A 87 -10.78 -2.84 3.68
N ALA A 88 -10.50 -1.54 3.79
CA ALA A 88 -10.14 -0.72 2.64
C ALA A 88 -8.89 -1.30 1.94
N GLY A 89 -8.98 -1.48 0.63
CA GLY A 89 -7.89 -2.09 -0.16
C GLY A 89 -7.92 -3.62 -0.22
N LEU A 90 -8.67 -4.31 0.65
CA LEU A 90 -8.94 -5.74 0.50
C LEU A 90 -10.00 -5.97 -0.59
N PRO A 91 -9.86 -7.03 -1.42
CA PRO A 91 -10.87 -7.41 -2.41
C PRO A 91 -12.18 -7.79 -1.72
N GLY A 92 -13.32 -7.60 -2.41
CA GLY A 92 -14.64 -7.66 -1.81
C GLY A 92 -15.82 -7.16 -2.62
N GLY A 93 -17.01 -7.32 -2.03
CA GLY A 93 -18.29 -6.81 -2.52
C GLY A 93 -18.81 -7.50 -3.78
N ASP A 94 -19.78 -6.85 -4.44
CA ASP A 94 -20.61 -7.45 -5.51
C ASP A 94 -19.86 -7.70 -6.83
N GLU A 95 -18.62 -7.24 -6.97
CA GLU A 95 -17.77 -7.50 -8.15
C GLU A 95 -16.49 -8.28 -7.80
N PRO A 96 -16.59 -9.57 -7.38
CA PRO A 96 -15.44 -10.34 -6.91
C PRO A 96 -14.28 -10.42 -7.90
N PHE A 97 -14.57 -10.60 -9.18
CA PHE A 97 -13.54 -10.72 -10.22
C PHE A 97 -12.72 -9.43 -10.35
N LYS A 98 -13.40 -8.28 -10.45
CA LYS A 98 -12.73 -6.97 -10.59
C LYS A 98 -11.97 -6.61 -9.32
N SER A 99 -12.53 -6.85 -8.13
CA SER A 99 -11.87 -6.53 -6.87
C SER A 99 -10.63 -7.38 -6.63
N LYS A 100 -10.70 -8.70 -6.88
CA LYS A 100 -9.53 -9.61 -6.87
C LYS A 100 -8.47 -9.19 -7.87
N SER A 101 -8.86 -8.80 -9.09
CA SER A 101 -7.90 -8.32 -10.10
C SER A 101 -7.17 -7.05 -9.63
N ARG A 102 -7.88 -6.08 -9.04
CA ARG A 102 -7.24 -4.88 -8.47
C ARG A 102 -6.28 -5.26 -7.34
N TYR A 103 -6.68 -6.17 -6.46
CA TYR A 103 -5.81 -6.65 -5.39
C TYR A 103 -4.50 -7.24 -5.94
N LYS A 104 -4.60 -8.14 -6.91
CA LYS A 104 -3.44 -8.79 -7.56
C LYS A 104 -2.51 -7.83 -8.31
N ASN A 105 -3.02 -6.69 -8.79
CA ASN A 105 -2.23 -5.75 -9.57
C ASN A 105 -1.64 -4.62 -8.72
N HIS A 106 -2.28 -4.25 -7.61
CA HIS A 106 -1.78 -3.17 -6.76
C HIS A 106 -0.91 -3.70 -5.62
N PHE A 107 -1.33 -4.78 -4.96
CA PHE A 107 -0.70 -5.20 -3.70
C PHE A 107 0.24 -6.38 -3.88
N LEU A 108 -0.14 -7.37 -4.70
CA LEU A 108 0.73 -8.52 -4.98
C LEU A 108 1.78 -8.19 -6.04
N ALA A 109 2.90 -8.90 -5.99
CA ALA A 109 3.93 -8.78 -7.01
C ALA A 109 3.45 -9.33 -8.37
N TYR A 110 3.88 -8.69 -9.45
CA TYR A 110 3.71 -9.17 -10.81
C TYR A 110 4.87 -8.71 -11.71
N MET A 111 4.98 -9.34 -12.88
CA MET A 111 5.94 -8.96 -13.92
C MET A 111 5.26 -8.15 -15.00
N ARG A 112 5.79 -6.97 -15.29
CA ARG A 112 5.35 -6.11 -16.40
C ARG A 112 5.83 -6.65 -17.75
N LYS A 113 5.26 -6.11 -18.83
CA LYS A 113 5.64 -6.47 -20.21
C LYS A 113 7.09 -6.14 -20.54
N ASP A 114 7.65 -5.11 -19.91
CA ASP A 114 9.05 -4.69 -20.05
C ASP A 114 10.03 -5.52 -19.19
N GLY A 115 9.55 -6.55 -18.50
CA GLY A 115 10.37 -7.44 -17.68
C GLY A 115 10.73 -6.88 -16.30
N LYS A 116 10.10 -5.77 -15.87
CA LYS A 116 10.28 -5.20 -14.54
C LYS A 116 9.27 -5.75 -13.54
N LEU A 117 9.64 -5.73 -12.26
CA LEU A 117 8.76 -6.13 -11.17
C LEU A 117 7.90 -4.96 -10.71
N ASP A 118 6.66 -5.25 -10.38
CA ASP A 118 5.71 -4.25 -9.91
C ASP A 118 4.70 -4.85 -8.93
N GLY A 119 3.84 -4.02 -8.34
CA GLY A 119 2.97 -4.32 -7.22
C GLY A 119 3.65 -4.06 -5.87
N ALA A 120 2.87 -3.71 -4.85
CA ALA A 120 3.40 -3.23 -3.57
C ALA A 120 4.42 -4.17 -2.94
N MET A 121 4.21 -5.49 -2.96
CA MET A 121 5.17 -6.46 -2.42
C MET A 121 6.57 -6.34 -3.06
N SER A 122 6.66 -6.08 -4.36
CA SER A 122 7.94 -5.96 -5.07
C SER A 122 8.51 -4.55 -4.96
N LEU A 123 7.68 -3.51 -5.08
CA LEU A 123 8.08 -2.10 -4.90
C LEU A 123 8.61 -1.84 -3.48
N LEU A 124 8.06 -2.55 -2.49
CA LEU A 124 8.55 -2.54 -1.12
C LEU A 124 9.76 -3.46 -0.90
N LYS A 125 10.25 -4.18 -1.90
CA LYS A 125 11.41 -5.09 -1.79
C LYS A 125 11.24 -6.19 -0.73
N LEU A 126 10.01 -6.66 -0.55
CA LEU A 126 9.66 -7.73 0.40
C LEU A 126 9.67 -9.11 -0.27
N VAL A 127 9.73 -9.16 -1.59
CA VAL A 127 9.82 -10.40 -2.37
C VAL A 127 10.94 -10.34 -3.39
N ASN A 128 11.37 -11.50 -3.84
CA ASN A 128 12.26 -11.68 -4.97
C ASN A 128 11.60 -12.57 -6.03
N MET A 129 12.03 -12.43 -7.27
CA MET A 129 11.49 -13.22 -8.38
C MET A 129 12.62 -13.66 -9.29
N HIS A 130 12.54 -14.89 -9.78
CA HIS A 130 13.50 -15.46 -10.70
C HIS A 130 12.79 -16.42 -11.66
N LYS A 131 13.44 -16.75 -12.77
CA LYS A 131 12.95 -17.78 -13.69
C LYS A 131 13.62 -19.11 -13.38
N ASP A 132 12.85 -20.19 -13.39
CA ASP A 132 13.41 -21.54 -13.33
C ASP A 132 13.98 -21.99 -14.69
N THR A 133 14.51 -23.22 -14.74
CA THR A 133 15.06 -23.82 -15.97
C THR A 133 14.05 -24.00 -17.10
N LYS A 134 12.74 -23.93 -16.79
CA LYS A 134 11.63 -24.01 -17.75
C LYS A 134 11.05 -22.62 -18.06
N ALA A 135 11.76 -21.55 -17.70
CA ALA A 135 11.34 -20.16 -17.85
C ALA A 135 10.04 -19.78 -17.10
N ARG A 136 9.60 -20.60 -16.13
CA ARG A 136 8.47 -20.26 -15.26
C ARG A 136 8.91 -19.21 -14.27
N LEU A 137 8.04 -18.25 -14.02
CA LEU A 137 8.32 -17.16 -13.10
C LEU A 137 7.99 -17.59 -11.67
N LEU A 138 9.03 -17.69 -10.85
CA LEU A 138 8.94 -18.06 -9.45
C LEU A 138 9.05 -16.83 -8.56
N ILE A 139 8.36 -16.86 -7.43
CA ILE A 139 8.38 -15.83 -6.39
C ILE A 139 8.86 -16.46 -5.08
N GLY A 140 9.77 -15.76 -4.40
CA GLY A 140 10.23 -16.05 -3.04
C GLY A 140 10.14 -14.81 -2.16
N MET A 141 10.61 -14.92 -0.92
CA MET A 141 10.67 -13.80 0.01
C MET A 141 12.09 -13.28 0.17
N THR A 142 12.22 -11.97 0.38
CA THR A 142 13.46 -11.43 0.96
C THR A 142 13.47 -11.70 2.46
N GLU A 143 14.63 -11.54 3.11
CA GLU A 143 14.72 -11.62 4.57
C GLU A 143 13.74 -10.65 5.24
N ALA A 144 13.69 -9.39 4.77
CA ALA A 144 12.75 -8.38 5.25
C ALA A 144 11.28 -8.78 5.04
N GLY A 145 10.93 -9.37 3.90
CA GLY A 145 9.57 -9.88 3.68
C GLY A 145 9.20 -11.01 4.62
N SER A 146 10.15 -11.91 4.88
CA SER A 146 9.99 -13.04 5.80
C SER A 146 9.82 -12.55 7.25
N ASP A 147 10.66 -11.61 7.69
CA ASP A 147 10.56 -10.98 9.00
C ASP A 147 9.23 -10.26 9.18
N PHE A 148 8.84 -9.45 8.21
CA PHE A 148 7.58 -8.72 8.27
C PHE A 148 6.38 -9.67 8.33
N ALA A 149 6.39 -10.75 7.54
CA ALA A 149 5.31 -11.73 7.52
C ALA A 149 5.14 -12.41 8.89
N ARG A 150 6.25 -12.75 9.57
CA ARG A 150 6.26 -13.42 10.88
C ARG A 150 5.77 -12.57 12.04
N LEU A 151 5.81 -11.24 11.94
CA LEU A 151 5.27 -10.39 13.00
C LEU A 151 3.79 -10.70 13.24
N GLU A 152 3.39 -10.74 14.50
CA GLU A 152 1.99 -10.89 14.89
C GLU A 152 1.17 -9.70 14.34
N ASN A 153 0.06 -10.02 13.67
CA ASN A 153 -0.83 -9.06 13.06
C ASN A 153 -2.21 -9.09 13.75
N PRO A 154 -2.79 -7.95 14.15
CA PRO A 154 -4.00 -7.95 14.96
C PRO A 154 -5.20 -8.66 14.27
N PRO A 155 -5.51 -8.38 12.99
CA PRO A 155 -6.61 -9.06 12.30
C PRO A 155 -6.36 -10.54 12.01
N ILE A 156 -5.12 -10.93 11.73
CA ILE A 156 -4.78 -12.31 11.33
C ILE A 156 -4.64 -13.23 12.55
N ASP A 157 -3.91 -12.79 13.57
CA ASP A 157 -3.45 -13.66 14.66
C ASP A 157 -4.25 -13.44 15.96
N LEU A 158 -4.85 -12.25 16.17
CA LEU A 158 -5.51 -11.88 17.44
C LEU A 158 -7.03 -11.69 17.33
N SER A 159 -7.60 -11.80 16.13
CA SER A 159 -9.01 -11.44 15.85
C SER A 159 -9.40 -10.01 16.23
N ASP A 160 -8.40 -9.11 16.34
CA ASP A 160 -8.62 -7.69 16.53
C ASP A 160 -8.85 -7.04 15.16
N LEU A 161 -10.13 -6.80 14.87
CA LEU A 161 -10.59 -6.20 13.60
C LEU A 161 -10.75 -4.67 13.70
N ASP A 162 -10.26 -4.07 14.78
CA ASP A 162 -10.23 -2.63 14.98
C ASP A 162 -8.91 -1.99 14.53
N HIS A 163 -7.82 -2.77 14.56
CA HIS A 163 -6.50 -2.30 14.17
C HIS A 163 -5.99 -3.08 12.96
N SER A 164 -5.43 -2.39 11.95
CA SER A 164 -4.93 -3.07 10.75
C SER A 164 -3.51 -3.61 10.92
N LEU A 165 -2.69 -2.93 11.72
CA LEU A 165 -1.29 -3.27 12.01
C LEU A 165 -1.03 -3.13 13.51
N SER A 166 -0.14 -3.95 14.05
CA SER A 166 0.41 -3.78 15.39
C SER A 166 1.52 -2.71 15.40
N GLN A 167 1.85 -2.22 16.58
CA GLN A 167 2.93 -1.23 16.75
C GLN A 167 4.28 -1.77 16.23
N LYS A 168 4.59 -3.05 16.46
CA LYS A 168 5.81 -3.70 15.95
C LYS A 168 5.84 -3.74 14.42
N GLU A 169 4.70 -3.96 13.78
CA GLU A 169 4.59 -3.94 12.32
C GLU A 169 4.81 -2.53 11.75
N VAL A 170 4.23 -1.51 12.38
CA VAL A 170 4.44 -0.11 12.00
C VAL A 170 5.93 0.27 12.12
N GLU A 171 6.55 -0.03 13.26
CA GLU A 171 7.98 0.24 13.49
C GLU A 171 8.87 -0.46 12.48
N PHE A 172 8.60 -1.74 12.19
CA PHE A 172 9.31 -2.49 11.15
C PHE A 172 9.17 -1.80 9.80
N TYR A 173 7.94 -1.47 9.38
CA TYR A 173 7.67 -0.90 8.07
C TYR A 173 8.40 0.44 7.89
N LEU A 174 8.32 1.33 8.88
CA LEU A 174 8.95 2.66 8.81
C LEU A 174 10.48 2.55 8.72
N LYS A 175 11.10 1.66 9.51
CA LYS A 175 12.54 1.38 9.44
C LYS A 175 12.93 0.78 8.08
N HIS A 176 12.10 -0.11 7.55
CA HIS A 176 12.35 -0.76 6.26
C HIS A 176 12.32 0.24 5.10
N ILE A 177 11.28 1.08 4.99
CA ILE A 177 11.19 2.06 3.90
C ILE A 177 12.32 3.09 3.99
N GLN A 178 12.72 3.51 5.20
CA GLN A 178 13.85 4.41 5.41
C GLN A 178 15.15 3.84 4.84
N LYS A 179 15.39 2.54 5.05
CA LYS A 179 16.62 1.86 4.63
C LYS A 179 16.60 1.45 3.16
N SER A 180 15.46 0.95 2.68
CA SER A 180 15.39 0.14 1.46
C SER A 180 14.47 0.71 0.38
N VAL A 181 13.53 1.59 0.73
CA VAL A 181 12.51 2.13 -0.19
C VAL A 181 12.45 3.67 -0.07
N PRO A 182 13.52 4.38 -0.46
CA PRO A 182 13.66 5.81 -0.17
C PRO A 182 12.56 6.66 -0.82
N GLY A 183 12.04 6.28 -1.99
CA GLY A 183 10.92 6.98 -2.62
C GLY A 183 9.67 7.07 -1.72
N GLU A 184 9.23 5.95 -1.14
CA GLU A 184 8.08 5.94 -0.22
C GLU A 184 8.39 6.65 1.10
N PHE A 185 9.61 6.49 1.63
CA PHE A 185 10.04 7.23 2.81
C PHE A 185 9.98 8.75 2.60
N GLN A 186 10.48 9.24 1.47
CA GLN A 186 10.43 10.66 1.12
C GLN A 186 9.00 11.14 0.87
N ALA A 187 8.13 10.32 0.27
CA ALA A 187 6.72 10.63 0.09
C ALA A 187 6.02 10.91 1.44
N ILE A 188 6.22 10.03 2.42
CA ILE A 188 5.64 10.20 3.76
C ILE A 188 6.22 11.44 4.43
N ARG A 189 7.55 11.65 4.39
CA ARG A 189 8.17 12.86 4.95
C ARG A 189 7.64 14.14 4.29
N TRP A 190 7.46 14.14 2.97
CA TRP A 190 6.90 15.26 2.22
C TRP A 190 5.50 15.61 2.72
N LEU A 191 4.63 14.61 2.90
CA LEU A 191 3.28 14.81 3.40
C LEU A 191 3.29 15.39 4.82
N LEU A 192 4.09 14.82 5.72
CA LEU A 192 4.16 15.26 7.11
C LEU A 192 4.70 16.68 7.23
N LYS A 193 5.73 17.05 6.45
CA LYS A 193 6.24 18.43 6.38
C LYS A 193 5.18 19.39 5.85
N THR A 194 4.46 19.00 4.81
CA THR A 194 3.37 19.78 4.22
C THR A 194 2.26 20.07 5.22
N ILE A 195 1.80 19.05 5.96
CA ILE A 195 0.77 19.24 6.99
C ILE A 195 1.31 20.08 8.15
N SER A 196 2.56 19.84 8.58
CA SER A 196 3.21 20.60 9.65
C SER A 196 3.41 22.09 9.30
N SER A 197 3.49 22.43 8.01
CA SER A 197 3.54 23.83 7.55
C SER A 197 2.16 24.48 7.41
N GLY A 198 1.08 23.83 7.87
CA GLY A 198 -0.28 24.36 7.87
C GLY A 198 -1.15 23.98 6.67
N VAL A 199 -0.63 23.21 5.70
CA VAL A 199 -1.38 22.74 4.53
C VAL A 199 -2.15 21.48 4.91
N THR A 200 -3.35 21.66 5.45
CA THR A 200 -4.10 20.59 6.13
C THR A 200 -5.30 20.08 5.35
N ALA A 201 -5.81 20.82 4.35
CA ALA A 201 -6.97 20.41 3.55
C ALA A 201 -6.55 19.64 2.28
N ARG A 202 -7.41 18.72 1.83
CA ARG A 202 -7.15 17.84 0.65
C ARG A 202 -6.81 18.64 -0.60
N GLU A 203 -7.57 19.69 -0.87
CA GLU A 203 -7.46 20.54 -2.05
C GLU A 203 -6.16 21.33 -2.04
N GLU A 204 -5.72 21.78 -0.87
CA GLU A 204 -4.46 22.51 -0.71
C GLU A 204 -3.27 21.57 -0.87
N ILE A 205 -3.34 20.36 -0.31
CA ILE A 205 -2.32 19.33 -0.52
C ILE A 205 -2.25 18.95 -2.00
N ASN A 206 -3.39 18.77 -2.67
CA ASN A 206 -3.43 18.51 -4.12
C ASN A 206 -2.77 19.66 -4.91
N LYS A 207 -3.08 20.92 -4.58
CA LYS A 207 -2.46 22.09 -5.23
C LYS A 207 -0.93 22.11 -5.04
N LYS A 208 -0.45 21.83 -3.83
CA LYS A 208 0.98 21.77 -3.53
C LYS A 208 1.66 20.62 -4.25
N LEU A 209 1.08 19.42 -4.21
CA LEU A 209 1.61 18.24 -4.92
C LEU A 209 1.67 18.47 -6.43
N MET A 210 0.62 19.06 -7.01
CA MET A 210 0.60 19.45 -8.42
C MET A 210 1.70 20.46 -8.75
N GLY A 211 1.89 21.49 -7.91
CA GLY A 211 2.90 22.52 -8.15
C GLY A 211 4.34 22.00 -8.07
N GLU A 212 4.61 21.02 -7.20
CA GLU A 212 5.97 20.51 -6.99
C GLU A 212 6.31 19.32 -7.89
N MET A 213 5.34 18.43 -8.14
CA MET A 213 5.57 17.16 -8.83
C MET A 213 4.83 17.04 -10.16
N GLY A 214 3.77 17.83 -10.38
CA GLY A 214 2.86 17.66 -11.51
C GLY A 214 3.53 17.72 -12.88
N SER A 215 4.43 18.68 -13.08
CA SER A 215 5.17 18.83 -14.34
C SER A 215 6.14 17.67 -14.58
N ALA A 216 6.89 17.25 -13.56
CA ALA A 216 7.84 16.13 -13.69
C ALA A 216 7.09 14.85 -14.05
N TRP A 217 5.92 14.66 -13.45
CA TRP A 217 5.09 13.47 -13.59
C TRP A 217 4.23 13.44 -14.85
N GLY A 218 4.06 14.58 -15.54
CA GLY A 218 3.01 14.74 -16.55
C GLY A 218 1.62 14.47 -15.98
N ALA A 219 1.40 14.78 -14.70
CA ALA A 219 0.23 14.33 -13.95
C ALA A 219 -1.01 15.17 -14.25
N SER A 220 -2.15 14.49 -14.48
CA SER A 220 -3.47 15.13 -14.45
C SER A 220 -3.94 15.36 -13.01
N HIS A 221 -4.98 16.20 -12.83
CA HIS A 221 -5.61 16.38 -11.51
C HIS A 221 -6.12 15.06 -10.90
N ALA A 222 -6.60 14.12 -11.72
CA ALA A 222 -7.05 12.81 -11.25
C ALA A 222 -5.89 11.96 -10.71
N VAL A 223 -4.72 12.04 -11.34
CA VAL A 223 -3.48 11.38 -10.87
C VAL A 223 -3.04 11.97 -9.54
N ILE A 224 -3.02 13.30 -9.42
CA ILE A 224 -2.67 14.00 -8.17
C ILE A 224 -3.62 13.63 -7.03
N ASP A 225 -4.93 13.65 -7.27
CA ASP A 225 -5.90 13.28 -6.22
C ASP A 225 -5.75 11.82 -5.79
N THR A 226 -5.55 10.91 -6.76
CA THR A 226 -5.29 9.49 -6.48
C THR A 226 -4.03 9.31 -5.65
N GLN A 227 -2.92 9.96 -6.04
CA GLN A 227 -1.64 9.88 -5.34
C GLN A 227 -1.75 10.39 -3.90
N ARG A 228 -2.38 11.56 -3.71
CA ARG A 228 -2.66 12.11 -2.38
C ARG A 228 -3.58 11.20 -1.56
N ALA A 229 -4.62 10.62 -2.18
CA ALA A 229 -5.53 9.68 -1.50
C ALA A 229 -4.79 8.48 -0.93
N GLY A 230 -3.95 7.83 -1.72
CA GLY A 230 -3.15 6.70 -1.28
C GLY A 230 -2.17 7.07 -0.17
N LEU A 231 -1.40 8.14 -0.38
CA LEU A 231 -0.38 8.57 0.57
C LEU A 231 -0.98 8.96 1.93
N THR A 232 -2.08 9.73 1.94
CA THR A 232 -2.78 10.08 3.19
C THR A 232 -3.40 8.85 3.86
N SER A 233 -3.95 7.91 3.09
CA SER A 233 -4.52 6.67 3.62
C SER A 233 -3.46 5.77 4.28
N ARG A 234 -2.28 5.62 3.66
CA ARG A 234 -1.14 4.89 4.24
C ARG A 234 -0.60 5.59 5.48
N ALA A 235 -0.37 6.90 5.43
CA ALA A 235 0.12 7.66 6.58
C ALA A 235 -0.85 7.62 7.77
N SER A 236 -2.15 7.61 7.51
CA SER A 236 -3.17 7.45 8.56
C SER A 236 -3.18 6.04 9.15
N GLU A 237 -3.01 5.00 8.32
CA GLU A 237 -2.91 3.61 8.78
C GLU A 237 -1.68 3.37 9.66
N LEU A 238 -0.56 4.02 9.31
CA LEU A 238 0.68 3.99 10.08
C LEU A 238 0.62 4.87 11.35
N GLY A 239 -0.51 5.50 11.64
CA GLY A 239 -0.69 6.36 12.81
C GLY A 239 0.09 7.67 12.78
N LEU A 240 0.64 8.07 11.63
CA LEU A 240 1.48 9.28 11.49
C LEU A 240 0.65 10.56 11.32
N ILE A 241 -0.58 10.43 10.83
CA ILE A 241 -1.54 11.53 10.72
C ILE A 241 -2.91 11.08 11.22
N ARG A 242 -3.74 12.06 11.62
CA ARG A 242 -5.16 11.87 11.89
C ARG A 242 -5.99 12.74 10.96
N ALA A 243 -7.05 12.18 10.43
CA ALA A 243 -8.07 12.92 9.69
C ALA A 243 -9.18 13.34 10.65
N PHE A 244 -9.65 14.59 10.54
CA PHE A 244 -10.81 15.06 11.28
C PHE A 244 -11.70 15.91 10.37
N LYS A 245 -13.00 15.90 10.67
CA LYS A 245 -14.00 16.71 9.97
C LYS A 245 -14.23 17.99 10.78
N ASN A 246 -14.18 19.14 10.12
CA ASN A 246 -14.57 20.40 10.74
C ASN A 246 -16.04 20.69 10.46
N GLY A 247 -16.91 20.50 11.46
CA GLY A 247 -18.30 21.00 11.46
C GLY A 247 -19.24 20.37 10.42
N VAL A 248 -20.25 21.15 10.01
CA VAL A 248 -21.29 20.75 9.04
C VAL A 248 -20.73 20.85 7.62
N GLY A 249 -20.13 19.77 7.12
CA GLY A 249 -19.58 19.69 5.77
C GLY A 249 -18.74 18.44 5.51
N LEU A 250 -18.31 18.26 4.25
CA LEU A 250 -17.44 17.16 3.80
C LEU A 250 -15.93 17.49 3.88
N SER A 251 -15.54 18.65 4.42
CA SER A 251 -14.14 19.07 4.45
C SER A 251 -13.35 18.28 5.51
N VAL A 252 -12.39 17.50 5.02
CA VAL A 252 -11.48 16.73 5.86
C VAL A 252 -10.16 17.47 5.94
N ARG A 253 -9.67 17.64 7.18
CA ARG A 253 -8.35 18.17 7.48
C ARG A 253 -7.48 17.10 8.12
N TYR A 254 -6.17 17.26 7.98
CA TYR A 254 -5.18 16.36 8.55
C TYR A 254 -4.34 17.08 9.61
N GLU A 255 -3.96 16.34 10.64
CA GLU A 255 -2.99 16.75 11.66
C GLU A 255 -1.91 15.67 11.80
N VAL A 256 -0.66 16.10 12.01
CA VAL A 256 0.46 15.21 12.29
C VAL A 256 0.42 14.77 13.76
N THR A 257 0.47 13.46 14.00
CA THR A 257 0.48 12.87 15.35
C THR A 257 1.84 13.03 16.03
N THR A 258 1.93 12.62 17.30
CA THR A 258 3.21 12.54 18.02
C THR A 258 4.19 11.62 17.29
N GLU A 259 3.70 10.47 16.83
CA GLU A 259 4.47 9.47 16.07
C GLU A 259 4.92 10.05 14.73
N GLY A 260 4.06 10.80 14.04
CA GLY A 260 4.41 11.51 12.80
C GLY A 260 5.50 12.57 13.00
N LYS A 261 5.48 13.31 14.12
CA LYS A 261 6.54 14.26 14.48
C LYS A 261 7.86 13.55 14.79
N ALA A 262 7.80 12.45 15.53
CA ALA A 262 8.98 11.62 15.80
C ALA A 262 9.62 11.08 14.52
N PHE A 263 8.80 10.69 13.53
CA PHE A 263 9.29 10.24 12.22
C PHE A 263 9.97 11.35 11.40
N LEU A 264 9.64 12.62 11.63
CA LEU A 264 10.30 13.76 10.97
C LEU A 264 11.66 14.13 11.57
N SER A 265 11.85 13.80 12.85
CA SER A 265 13.05 14.08 13.64
C SER A 265 14.25 13.32 13.10
#